data_AF-K7QZB2-F1
#
_entry.id   AF-K7QZB2-F1
#
_cell.length_a   1.000
_cell.length_b   1.000
_cell.length_c   1.000
_cell.angle_alpha   90.00
_cell.angle_beta   90.00
_cell.angle_gamma   90.00
#
_symmetry.space_group_name_H-M   'P 1'
#
loop_
_entity.id
_entity.type
_entity.pdbx_description
1 polymer ?
#
loop_
_entity_poly.entity_id
_entity_poly.type
_entity_poly.pdbx_seq_one_letter_code
_entity_poly.pdbx_strand_id
1 'polypeptide(L)'
;MARIVLPVLSLLSLTLALAQTNCQVRYTPPEYPELPVGPPQVLLALEPSVVTTSGAVVRVSARTTSPGATAWVRIRWQGGQLATRDAPYAGYTALIDPNPVQGCPEVAVSTRPLEFGDNGMHTFVGEAYAYWKVWRVDWSCKARDSEGNEYTTTVTTGGETPGPPYYACTYLRGYWQVQAGVVSATAKLPVYISWEQGLDYDGVYQRFADRLLEDHKRATAAMRAYAFAKEVPEPVGSAMRQVAQGYFYDCNWLGICQRADPAGEVKYLTDVPSALTDLVATGRLCGGFITFCFGERNARLSDIGPKVEIKTFLMVKGWRHDYLLMDRLIPRKYYDPADPYYAAVPEDERQQVLSGCRVYKDTGEGRRCVALVETPTGIVPNLKTLLMIDPLFRRGRQYP
;
A
#
# COMPACT_ATOMS: atom_id res chain seq x y z
N MET A 1 -56.05 -9.87 -33.68
CA MET A 1 -54.67 -10.24 -34.07
C MET A 1 -53.71 -9.30 -33.35
N ALA A 2 -52.66 -9.86 -32.75
CA ALA A 2 -51.51 -9.25 -32.08
C ALA A 2 -51.75 -8.09 -31.08
N ARG A 3 -51.93 -8.46 -29.80
CA ARG A 3 -51.67 -7.60 -28.63
C ARG A 3 -50.16 -7.33 -28.55
N ILE A 4 -49.75 -6.08 -28.65
CA ILE A 4 -48.38 -5.67 -28.30
C ILE A 4 -48.37 -5.40 -26.79
N VAL A 5 -47.72 -6.31 -26.08
CA VAL A 5 -47.33 -6.20 -24.68
C VAL A 5 -45.87 -5.76 -24.65
N LEU A 6 -45.53 -4.98 -23.61
CA LEU A 6 -44.22 -4.56 -23.10
C LEU A 6 -43.81 -3.09 -23.34
N PRO A 7 -43.12 -2.42 -22.38
CA PRO A 7 -42.93 -2.79 -20.98
C PRO A 7 -43.11 -1.67 -19.94
N VAL A 8 -43.68 -2.08 -18.81
CA VAL A 8 -43.66 -1.43 -17.49
C VAL A 8 -42.27 -1.58 -16.85
N LEU A 9 -41.20 -1.14 -17.53
CA LEU A 9 -39.81 -1.25 -17.03
C LEU A 9 -39.09 0.10 -16.85
N SER A 10 -39.75 1.22 -17.08
CA SER A 10 -39.14 2.56 -16.95
C SER A 10 -39.43 3.27 -15.62
N LEU A 11 -40.08 2.61 -14.66
CA LEU A 11 -40.45 3.19 -13.36
C LEU A 11 -39.69 2.58 -12.16
N LEU A 12 -38.80 1.61 -12.40
CA LEU A 12 -37.94 0.99 -11.38
C LEU A 12 -36.53 1.61 -11.27
N SER A 13 -36.19 2.55 -12.15
CA SER A 13 -34.92 3.29 -12.16
C SER A 13 -35.01 4.68 -11.51
N LEU A 14 -36.20 5.10 -11.03
CA LEU A 14 -36.44 6.38 -10.35
C LEU A 14 -36.65 6.25 -8.83
N THR A 15 -36.60 5.05 -8.27
CA THR A 15 -36.75 4.82 -6.82
C THR A 15 -35.42 4.62 -6.08
N LEU A 16 -34.28 4.59 -6.78
CA LEU A 16 -32.94 4.61 -6.16
C LEU A 16 -32.44 6.03 -5.81
N ALA A 17 -33.23 7.07 -6.13
CA ALA A 17 -33.03 8.44 -5.67
C ALA A 17 -33.76 8.75 -4.34
N LEU A 18 -34.25 7.72 -3.63
CA LEU A 18 -34.93 7.83 -2.34
C LEU A 18 -34.06 7.28 -1.22
N ALA A 19 -33.25 8.18 -0.64
CA ALA A 19 -32.99 8.33 0.79
C ALA A 19 -31.68 9.09 1.01
N GLN A 20 -31.67 10.40 0.73
CA GLN A 20 -30.93 11.29 1.63
C GLN A 20 -31.65 11.20 2.98
N THR A 21 -31.34 10.13 3.74
CA THR A 21 -31.71 10.04 5.14
C THR A 21 -30.99 11.19 5.79
N ASN A 22 -31.70 12.27 6.12
CA ASN A 22 -31.13 13.29 6.99
C ASN A 22 -30.90 12.61 8.34
N CYS A 23 -29.71 12.05 8.59
CA CYS A 23 -29.31 11.63 9.93
C CYS A 23 -29.15 12.88 10.79
N GLN A 24 -30.27 13.37 11.33
CA GLN A 24 -30.27 14.34 12.40
C GLN A 24 -29.93 13.61 13.69
N VAL A 25 -28.82 13.97 14.31
CA VAL A 25 -28.51 13.50 15.66
C VAL A 25 -29.53 14.09 16.62
N ARG A 26 -30.27 13.23 17.32
CA ARG A 26 -31.22 13.62 18.36
C ARG A 26 -30.77 12.98 19.66
N TYR A 27 -30.76 13.77 20.73
CA TYR A 27 -30.47 13.29 22.07
C TYR A 27 -31.39 13.98 23.07
N THR A 28 -31.97 13.20 23.97
CA THR A 28 -32.98 13.69 24.91
C THR A 28 -32.41 13.70 26.34
N PRO A 29 -32.33 14.87 27.01
CA PRO A 29 -31.94 14.93 28.42
C PRO A 29 -32.94 14.18 29.33
N PRO A 30 -32.55 13.76 30.56
CA PRO A 30 -31.23 13.92 31.17
C PRO A 30 -30.29 12.72 30.96
N GLU A 31 -30.81 11.57 30.50
CA GLU A 31 -30.03 10.32 30.40
C GLU A 31 -29.41 10.05 29.03
N TYR A 32 -29.85 10.79 28.00
CA TYR A 32 -29.37 10.69 26.63
C TYR A 32 -29.28 9.23 26.13
N PRO A 33 -30.40 8.47 26.15
CA PRO A 33 -30.39 7.05 25.79
C PRO A 33 -29.88 6.80 24.36
N GLU A 34 -29.95 7.79 23.49
CA GLU A 34 -29.52 7.73 22.09
C GLU A 34 -28.00 7.85 21.91
N LEU A 35 -27.28 8.36 22.92
CA LEU A 35 -25.84 8.57 22.86
C LEU A 35 -25.06 7.38 23.45
N PRO A 36 -23.99 6.93 22.77
CA PRO A 36 -23.11 5.89 23.30
C PRO A 36 -22.34 6.39 24.54
N VAL A 37 -21.98 5.45 25.42
CA VAL A 37 -21.07 5.74 26.55
C VAL A 37 -19.64 5.75 26.02
N GLY A 38 -18.99 6.92 26.09
CA GLY A 38 -17.67 7.13 25.51
C GLY A 38 -17.66 7.36 24.00
N PRO A 39 -16.52 7.82 23.44
CA PRO A 39 -16.44 8.24 22.05
C PRO A 39 -16.64 7.04 21.10
N PRO A 40 -17.47 7.18 20.06
CA PRO A 40 -17.62 6.14 19.04
C PRO A 40 -16.35 6.00 18.20
N GLN A 41 -16.21 4.88 17.49
CA GLN A 41 -15.07 4.61 16.63
C GLN A 41 -15.43 4.82 15.15
N VAL A 42 -14.43 5.16 14.34
CA VAL A 42 -14.52 5.15 12.88
C VAL A 42 -13.88 3.86 12.37
N LEU A 43 -14.62 3.13 11.54
CA LEU A 43 -14.15 1.96 10.81
C LEU A 43 -13.84 2.39 9.39
N LEU A 44 -12.57 2.28 8.99
CA LEU A 44 -12.09 2.62 7.66
C LEU A 44 -11.63 1.33 6.95
N ALA A 45 -12.16 1.08 5.75
CA ALA A 45 -11.84 -0.08 4.93
C ALA A 45 -11.35 0.32 3.54
N LEU A 46 -10.49 -0.52 2.97
CA LEU A 46 -9.88 -0.37 1.65
C LEU A 46 -10.10 -1.66 0.85
N GLU A 47 -10.66 -1.53 -0.35
CA GLU A 47 -10.93 -2.66 -1.23
C GLU A 47 -10.45 -2.34 -2.67
N PRO A 48 -9.40 -3.03 -3.18
CA PRO A 48 -8.55 -3.99 -2.47
C PRO A 48 -7.62 -3.31 -1.44
N SER A 49 -7.14 -4.08 -0.46
CA SER A 49 -6.21 -3.62 0.58
C SER A 49 -4.75 -3.53 0.13
N VAL A 50 -4.44 -4.05 -1.07
CA VAL A 50 -3.16 -3.90 -1.77
C VAL A 50 -3.44 -3.85 -3.27
N VAL A 51 -2.68 -3.03 -4.00
CA VAL A 51 -2.82 -2.90 -5.44
C VAL A 51 -1.56 -3.39 -6.12
N THR A 52 -1.72 -4.36 -7.01
CA THR A 52 -0.62 -4.92 -7.82
C THR A 52 -0.94 -4.89 -9.31
N THR A 53 -2.12 -4.40 -9.68
CA THR A 53 -2.65 -4.44 -11.04
C THR A 53 -2.88 -3.03 -11.55
N SER A 54 -2.37 -2.74 -12.74
CA SER A 54 -2.61 -1.46 -13.41
C SER A 54 -4.10 -1.29 -13.73
N GLY A 55 -4.60 -0.07 -13.61
CA GLY A 55 -6.01 0.28 -13.79
C GLY A 55 -6.91 -0.06 -12.59
N ALA A 56 -6.35 -0.58 -11.49
CA ALA A 56 -7.14 -0.90 -10.30
C ALA A 56 -7.76 0.36 -9.68
N VAL A 57 -9.04 0.26 -9.32
CA VAL A 57 -9.77 1.29 -8.57
C VAL A 57 -9.92 0.79 -7.14
N VAL A 58 -9.48 1.60 -6.18
CA VAL A 58 -9.61 1.27 -4.76
C VAL A 58 -10.83 1.98 -4.19
N ARG A 59 -11.77 1.19 -3.68
CA ARG A 59 -12.88 1.69 -2.89
C ARG A 59 -12.41 1.90 -1.45
N VAL A 60 -12.62 3.10 -0.93
CA VAL A 60 -12.37 3.48 0.45
C VAL A 60 -13.71 3.74 1.10
N SER A 61 -14.04 3.03 2.18
CA SER A 61 -15.27 3.24 2.93
C SER A 61 -14.99 3.56 4.38
N ALA A 62 -15.72 4.52 4.94
CA ALA A 62 -15.62 4.93 6.33
C ALA A 62 -17.02 4.92 6.95
N ARG A 63 -17.19 4.27 8.09
CA ARG A 63 -18.45 4.23 8.86
C ARG A 63 -18.21 4.37 10.34
N THR A 64 -19.16 4.89 11.09
CA THR A 64 -19.05 4.96 12.56
C THR A 64 -19.71 3.78 13.25
N THR A 65 -19.24 3.44 14.45
CA THR A 65 -19.88 2.41 15.30
C THR A 65 -21.20 2.87 15.92
N SER A 66 -21.52 4.17 15.85
CA SER A 66 -22.76 4.75 16.36
C SER A 66 -23.37 5.74 15.35
N PRO A 67 -23.98 5.24 14.28
CA PRO A 67 -24.64 6.03 13.23
C PRO A 67 -25.57 7.14 13.76
N GLY A 68 -26.45 6.79 14.70
CA GLY A 68 -27.45 7.71 15.25
C GLY A 68 -26.86 8.87 16.08
N ALA A 69 -25.59 8.77 16.46
CA ALA A 69 -24.86 9.80 17.20
C ALA A 69 -23.81 10.53 16.34
N THR A 70 -23.85 10.36 15.01
CA THR A 70 -22.85 10.92 14.08
C THR A 70 -23.48 12.01 13.20
N ALA A 71 -22.86 13.19 13.15
CA ALA A 71 -23.33 14.32 12.35
C ALA A 71 -22.87 14.23 10.88
N TRP A 72 -21.61 13.87 10.66
CA TRP A 72 -21.03 13.72 9.33
C TRP A 72 -19.87 12.74 9.37
N VAL A 73 -19.60 12.14 8.21
CA VAL A 73 -18.41 11.31 7.96
C VAL A 73 -17.71 11.84 6.71
N ARG A 74 -16.38 11.85 6.74
CA ARG A 74 -15.50 12.31 5.68
C ARG A 74 -14.38 11.30 5.46
N ILE A 75 -14.02 11.08 4.19
CA ILE A 75 -12.75 10.45 3.83
C ILE A 75 -11.83 11.51 3.25
N ARG A 76 -10.56 11.48 3.68
CA ARG A 76 -9.50 12.34 3.16
C ARG A 76 -8.28 11.48 2.82
N TRP A 77 -7.69 11.72 1.66
CA TRP A 77 -6.34 11.25 1.38
C TRP A 77 -5.34 12.20 2.07
N GLN A 78 -4.53 11.67 2.97
CA GLN A 78 -3.56 12.48 3.74
C GLN A 78 -2.21 12.61 3.00
N GLY A 79 -2.03 11.84 1.94
CA GLY A 79 -0.78 11.82 1.18
C GLY A 79 -0.33 10.39 0.93
N GLY A 80 0.73 10.25 0.15
CA GLY A 80 1.43 9.00 -0.04
C GLY A 80 2.92 9.23 -0.10
N GLN A 81 3.68 8.27 0.38
CA GLN A 81 5.09 8.15 0.03
C GLN A 81 5.10 7.49 -1.35
N LEU A 82 5.22 8.31 -2.39
CA LEU A 82 5.25 7.85 -3.78
C LEU A 82 6.67 7.52 -4.18
N ALA A 83 6.79 6.48 -4.99
CA ALA A 83 8.03 6.06 -5.63
C ALA A 83 8.52 7.02 -6.73
N THR A 84 7.64 7.87 -7.27
CA THR A 84 7.98 8.69 -8.44
C THR A 84 8.23 10.16 -8.12
N ARG A 85 8.05 10.62 -6.87
CA ARG A 85 7.93 12.07 -6.58
C ARG A 85 8.69 12.56 -5.37
N ASP A 86 9.29 13.74 -5.56
CA ASP A 86 10.17 14.41 -4.61
C ASP A 86 9.53 15.56 -3.81
N ALA A 87 8.25 15.84 -4.06
CA ALA A 87 7.50 16.96 -3.48
C ALA A 87 6.04 16.53 -3.19
N PRO A 88 5.34 17.19 -2.25
CA PRO A 88 3.94 16.86 -1.92
C PRO A 88 3.05 17.13 -3.15
N TYR A 89 2.57 16.06 -3.76
CA TYR A 89 1.67 16.11 -4.90
C TYR A 89 0.27 16.57 -4.48
N ALA A 90 -0.36 17.41 -5.31
CA ALA A 90 -1.79 17.70 -5.22
C ALA A 90 -2.55 16.41 -5.55
N GLY A 91 -2.89 15.66 -4.51
CA GLY A 91 -3.27 14.25 -4.47
C GLY A 91 -4.20 13.63 -5.50
N TYR A 92 -4.96 12.63 -5.04
CA TYR A 92 -6.16 12.22 -5.73
C TYR A 92 -7.22 13.33 -5.59
N THR A 93 -6.98 14.50 -6.18
CA THR A 93 -7.72 15.73 -5.87
C THR A 93 -9.15 15.71 -6.43
N ALA A 94 -9.54 14.65 -7.15
CA ALA A 94 -10.92 14.35 -7.47
C ALA A 94 -11.28 12.91 -7.06
N LEU A 95 -11.46 12.66 -5.75
CA LEU A 95 -12.07 11.40 -5.28
C LEU A 95 -13.54 11.54 -4.91
N ILE A 96 -14.05 12.76 -4.70
CA ILE A 96 -15.39 12.97 -4.15
C ILE A 96 -15.94 14.34 -4.51
N ASP A 97 -17.18 14.35 -5.01
CA ASP A 97 -18.10 15.48 -4.95
C ASP A 97 -19.52 14.93 -4.65
N PRO A 98 -20.19 15.30 -3.53
CA PRO A 98 -19.75 16.19 -2.45
C PRO A 98 -19.03 15.48 -1.30
N ASN A 99 -18.01 16.13 -0.75
CA ASN A 99 -17.31 15.74 0.49
C ASN A 99 -17.12 16.98 1.37
N PRO A 100 -17.52 16.98 2.65
CA PRO A 100 -18.13 15.88 3.41
C PRO A 100 -19.56 15.55 2.98
N VAL A 101 -19.96 14.29 3.14
CA VAL A 101 -21.37 13.88 2.99
C VAL A 101 -22.07 14.14 4.32
N GLN A 102 -22.94 15.15 4.34
CA GLN A 102 -23.79 15.42 5.49
C GLN A 102 -24.92 14.39 5.57
N GLY A 103 -25.21 13.89 6.78
CA GLY A 103 -26.39 13.07 7.02
C GLY A 103 -26.26 11.57 6.73
N CYS A 104 -25.08 11.03 6.43
CA CYS A 104 -24.91 9.56 6.32
C CYS A 104 -23.84 9.05 7.32
N PRO A 105 -24.09 7.93 8.01
CA PRO A 105 -23.14 7.34 8.97
C PRO A 105 -22.02 6.55 8.29
N GLU A 106 -22.07 6.46 6.96
CA GLU A 106 -21.12 5.79 6.11
C GLU A 106 -20.92 6.61 4.84
N VAL A 107 -19.67 6.70 4.40
CA VAL A 107 -19.27 7.29 3.12
C VAL A 107 -18.36 6.31 2.41
N ALA A 108 -18.54 6.14 1.11
CA ALA A 108 -17.69 5.32 0.28
C ALA A 108 -17.27 6.10 -0.96
N VAL A 109 -15.99 5.99 -1.30
CA VAL A 109 -15.33 6.78 -2.34
C VAL A 109 -14.37 5.89 -3.11
N SER A 110 -14.03 6.23 -4.34
CA SER A 110 -13.21 5.39 -5.19
C SER A 110 -12.04 6.16 -5.78
N THR A 111 -10.85 5.55 -5.79
CA THR A 111 -9.70 6.13 -6.49
C THR A 111 -9.95 6.31 -7.98
N ARG A 112 -9.20 7.21 -8.63
CA ARG A 112 -8.97 7.03 -10.07
C ARG A 112 -8.29 5.67 -10.30
N PRO A 113 -8.33 5.13 -11.53
CA PRO A 113 -7.49 3.99 -11.89
C PRO A 113 -6.03 4.28 -11.54
N LEU A 114 -5.40 3.36 -10.81
CA LEU A 114 -4.01 3.46 -10.37
C LEU A 114 -3.07 2.83 -11.39
N GLU A 115 -1.89 3.42 -11.56
CA GLU A 115 -0.87 2.97 -12.50
C GLU A 115 0.49 2.82 -11.80
N PHE A 116 1.52 2.30 -12.51
CA PHE A 116 2.86 2.12 -11.93
C PHE A 116 3.46 3.44 -11.40
N GLY A 117 3.04 4.59 -11.92
CA GLY A 117 3.45 5.91 -11.41
C GLY A 117 2.92 6.20 -9.99
N ASP A 118 1.90 5.47 -9.52
CA ASP A 118 1.32 5.57 -8.18
C ASP A 118 1.93 4.59 -7.18
N ASN A 119 3.00 3.87 -7.54
CA ASN A 119 3.65 2.95 -6.62
C ASN A 119 4.09 3.66 -5.33
N GLY A 120 3.89 2.99 -4.20
CA GLY A 120 4.17 3.55 -2.88
C GLY A 120 3.16 3.19 -1.80
N MET A 121 3.23 3.93 -0.69
CA MET A 121 2.33 3.77 0.45
C MET A 121 1.42 4.98 0.57
N HIS A 122 0.14 4.79 0.29
CA HIS A 122 -0.88 5.83 0.37
C HIS A 122 -1.59 5.79 1.71
N THR A 123 -1.89 6.95 2.29
CA THR A 123 -2.55 7.05 3.59
C THR A 123 -3.91 7.74 3.43
N PHE A 124 -4.95 7.04 3.89
CA PHE A 124 -6.32 7.53 3.94
C PHE A 124 -6.73 7.71 5.39
N VAL A 125 -7.53 8.76 5.65
CA VAL A 125 -8.08 9.08 6.96
C VAL A 125 -9.59 9.17 6.82
N GLY A 126 -10.30 8.38 7.62
CA GLY A 126 -11.74 8.51 7.84
C GLY A 126 -11.95 9.35 9.09
N GLU A 127 -12.76 10.39 9.00
CA GLU A 127 -13.10 11.27 10.10
C GLU A 127 -14.61 11.31 10.27
N ALA A 128 -15.08 11.34 11.50
CA ALA A 128 -16.48 11.55 11.78
C ALA A 128 -16.65 12.52 12.96
N TYR A 129 -17.58 13.45 12.84
CA TYR A 129 -17.99 14.27 13.98
C TYR A 129 -19.15 13.61 14.69
N ALA A 130 -18.94 13.23 15.94
CA ALA A 130 -19.91 12.43 16.69
C ALA A 130 -20.15 13.01 18.09
N TYR A 131 -21.27 12.57 18.67
CA TYR A 131 -21.72 12.90 20.01
C TYR A 131 -21.66 11.64 20.87
N TRP A 132 -21.32 11.79 22.14
CA TRP A 132 -21.36 10.72 23.13
C TRP A 132 -21.67 11.26 24.51
N LYS A 133 -21.96 10.37 25.45
CA LYS A 133 -22.15 10.74 26.86
C LYS A 133 -21.02 10.20 27.71
N VAL A 134 -20.64 10.99 28.72
CA VAL A 134 -19.71 10.58 29.77
C VAL A 134 -20.36 10.78 31.12
N TRP A 135 -20.12 9.85 32.04
CA TRP A 135 -20.62 9.97 33.40
C TRP A 135 -19.76 10.97 34.16
N ARG A 136 -20.40 11.92 34.85
CA ARG A 136 -19.76 12.90 35.71
C ARG A 136 -20.36 12.84 37.10
N VAL A 137 -19.50 13.01 38.10
CA VAL A 137 -19.91 13.10 39.49
C VAL A 137 -19.35 14.37 40.10
N ASP A 138 -20.22 15.19 40.66
CA ASP A 138 -19.83 16.35 41.45
C ASP A 138 -19.69 15.96 42.92
N TRP A 139 -18.57 16.33 43.51
CA TRP A 139 -18.23 16.10 44.91
C TRP A 139 -18.03 17.44 45.62
N SER A 140 -18.53 17.57 46.85
CA SER A 140 -18.13 18.65 47.75
C SER A 140 -16.97 18.16 48.60
N CYS A 141 -15.78 18.75 48.42
CA CYS A 141 -14.55 18.32 49.07
C CYS A 141 -13.91 19.48 49.84
N LYS A 142 -13.11 19.14 50.85
CA LYS A 142 -12.22 20.07 51.54
C LYS A 142 -10.83 20.04 50.89
N ALA A 143 -10.19 21.20 50.81
CA ALA A 143 -8.81 21.37 50.35
C ALA A 143 -8.10 22.43 51.21
N ARG A 144 -6.77 22.45 51.15
CA ARG A 144 -5.94 23.47 51.80
C ARG A 144 -5.21 24.29 50.75
N ASP A 145 -5.15 25.61 50.95
CA ASP A 145 -4.34 26.50 50.14
C ASP A 145 -2.83 26.38 50.50
N SER A 146 -1.99 27.17 49.82
CA SER A 146 -0.55 27.23 50.08
C SER A 146 -0.18 27.74 51.48
N GLU A 147 -1.11 28.37 52.18
CA GLU A 147 -0.97 28.92 53.53
C GLU A 147 -1.53 27.97 54.60
N GLY A 148 -2.15 26.85 54.19
CA GLY A 148 -2.72 25.83 55.06
C GLY A 148 -4.18 26.07 55.45
N ASN A 149 -4.84 27.11 54.93
CA ASN A 149 -6.24 27.40 55.25
C ASN A 149 -7.16 26.41 54.53
N GLU A 150 -8.11 25.85 55.28
CA GLU A 150 -9.08 24.90 54.76
C GLU A 150 -10.24 25.65 54.08
N TYR A 151 -10.59 25.21 52.87
CA TYR A 151 -11.77 25.69 52.15
C TYR A 151 -12.53 24.52 51.53
N THR A 152 -13.83 24.72 51.32
CA THR A 152 -14.70 23.76 50.63
C THR A 152 -14.79 24.13 49.16
N THR A 153 -14.67 23.15 48.28
CA THR A 153 -14.76 23.33 46.83
C THR A 153 -15.50 22.17 46.17
N THR A 154 -16.07 22.42 45.00
CA THR A 154 -16.75 21.40 44.20
C THR A 154 -15.77 20.84 43.17
N VAL A 155 -15.61 19.52 43.15
CA VAL A 155 -14.72 18.81 42.22
C VAL A 155 -15.55 17.85 41.39
N THR A 156 -15.44 17.95 40.06
CA THR A 156 -16.13 17.05 39.12
C THR A 156 -15.18 15.96 38.63
N THR A 157 -15.54 14.69 38.77
CA THR A 157 -14.76 13.53 38.32
C THR A 157 -15.52 12.65 37.32
N GLY A 158 -14.87 11.61 36.80
CA GLY A 158 -15.49 10.60 35.93
C GLY A 158 -16.23 9.48 36.67
N GLY A 159 -16.45 9.59 37.98
CA GLY A 159 -17.13 8.57 38.79
C GLY A 159 -16.40 8.24 40.09
N GLU A 160 -15.08 8.37 40.11
CA GLU A 160 -14.25 8.07 41.27
C GLU A 160 -14.20 9.25 42.25
N THR A 161 -14.08 8.97 43.55
CA THR A 161 -13.91 10.02 44.57
C THR A 161 -12.59 10.77 44.33
N PRO A 162 -12.57 12.11 44.41
CA PRO A 162 -11.35 12.90 44.21
C PRO A 162 -10.20 12.47 45.15
N GLY A 163 -9.00 12.34 44.58
CA GLY A 163 -7.77 12.12 45.33
C GLY A 163 -7.11 13.43 45.83
N PRO A 164 -5.92 13.34 46.47
CA PRO A 164 -5.17 14.51 46.93
C PRO A 164 -4.98 15.56 45.82
N PRO A 165 -5.10 16.87 46.12
CA PRO A 165 -5.12 17.49 47.46
C PRO A 165 -6.49 17.51 48.15
N TYR A 166 -7.51 16.91 47.55
CA TYR A 166 -8.88 16.91 48.08
C TYR A 166 -9.08 15.80 49.12
N TYR A 167 -9.82 16.09 50.19
CA TYR A 167 -10.19 15.14 51.24
C TYR A 167 -11.59 15.42 51.80
N ALA A 168 -12.12 14.49 52.61
CA ALA A 168 -13.46 14.57 53.20
C ALA A 168 -14.56 14.90 52.17
N CYS A 169 -14.51 14.21 51.02
CA CYS A 169 -15.42 14.43 49.90
C CYS A 169 -16.79 13.79 50.13
N THR A 170 -17.85 14.57 49.89
CA THR A 170 -19.26 14.10 49.91
C THR A 170 -19.82 14.12 48.48
N TYR A 171 -20.48 13.03 48.08
CA TYR A 171 -21.19 12.95 46.79
C TYR A 171 -22.34 13.96 46.75
N LEU A 172 -22.39 14.79 45.71
CA LEU A 172 -23.50 15.73 45.49
C LEU A 172 -24.50 15.16 44.49
N ARG A 173 -24.02 14.85 43.28
CA ARG A 173 -24.85 14.33 42.19
C ARG A 173 -24.00 13.64 41.14
N GLY A 174 -24.63 12.72 40.42
CA GLY A 174 -24.11 12.05 39.25
C GLY A 174 -25.02 12.36 38.07
N TYR A 175 -24.43 12.70 36.93
CA TYR A 175 -25.20 13.06 35.74
C TYR A 175 -24.43 12.70 34.47
N TRP A 176 -25.18 12.46 33.40
CA TRP A 176 -24.60 12.31 32.06
C TRP A 176 -24.29 13.69 31.48
N GLN A 177 -23.08 13.85 30.97
CA GLN A 177 -22.68 15.04 30.23
C GLN A 177 -22.49 14.67 28.75
N VAL A 178 -23.14 15.41 27.86
CA VAL A 178 -22.93 15.28 26.41
C VAL A 178 -21.57 15.84 26.04
N GLN A 179 -20.85 15.10 25.21
CA GLN A 179 -19.59 15.47 24.59
C GLN A 179 -19.75 15.41 23.07
N ALA A 180 -18.94 16.17 22.36
CA ALA A 180 -18.88 16.17 20.91
C ALA A 180 -17.44 16.34 20.43
N GLY A 181 -17.10 15.76 19.29
CA GLY A 181 -15.77 15.88 18.72
C GLY A 181 -15.55 15.04 17.48
N VAL A 182 -14.39 15.23 16.86
CA VAL A 182 -13.95 14.45 15.70
C VAL A 182 -13.25 13.19 16.18
N VAL A 183 -13.75 12.04 15.77
CA VAL A 183 -13.08 10.74 15.88
C VAL A 183 -12.51 10.37 14.52
N SER A 184 -11.37 9.69 14.49
CA SER A 184 -10.68 9.38 13.23
C SER A 184 -10.07 7.99 13.21
N ALA A 185 -9.89 7.45 12.01
CA ALA A 185 -9.17 6.22 11.74
C ALA A 185 -8.29 6.41 10.50
N THR A 186 -7.17 5.71 10.47
CA THR A 186 -6.20 5.77 9.37
C THR A 186 -6.01 4.39 8.76
N ALA A 187 -5.97 4.32 7.43
CA ALA A 187 -5.68 3.10 6.68
C ALA A 187 -4.58 3.38 5.66
N LYS A 188 -3.69 2.41 5.49
CA LYS A 188 -2.58 2.49 4.53
C LYS A 188 -2.83 1.54 3.37
N LEU A 189 -2.68 2.05 2.16
CA LEU A 189 -2.78 1.31 0.92
C LEU A 189 -1.40 1.18 0.27
N PRO A 190 -0.79 -0.02 0.31
CA PRO A 190 0.36 -0.33 -0.51
C PRO A 190 0.00 -0.51 -1.99
N VAL A 191 0.77 0.11 -2.88
CA VAL A 191 0.66 0.01 -4.33
C VAL A 191 2.01 -0.45 -4.91
N TYR A 192 1.99 -1.59 -5.61
CA TYR A 192 3.15 -2.27 -6.20
C TYR A 192 2.80 -2.76 -7.62
N ILE A 193 2.43 -1.83 -8.49
CA ILE A 193 2.13 -2.13 -9.89
C ILE A 193 3.45 -2.26 -10.64
N SER A 194 3.64 -3.42 -11.27
CA SER A 194 4.83 -3.70 -12.04
C SER A 194 4.83 -2.92 -13.36
N TRP A 195 6.00 -2.45 -13.78
CA TRP A 195 6.13 -1.49 -14.88
C TRP A 195 5.72 -2.08 -16.23
N GLU A 196 5.86 -3.39 -16.40
CA GLU A 196 5.45 -4.09 -17.61
C GLU A 196 3.93 -4.12 -17.82
N GLN A 197 3.14 -3.68 -16.84
CA GLN A 197 1.70 -3.49 -17.03
C GLN A 197 1.35 -2.17 -17.73
N GLY A 198 2.33 -1.29 -17.97
CA GLY A 198 2.16 -0.04 -18.71
C GLY A 198 3.23 0.24 -19.76
N LEU A 199 4.31 -0.55 -19.80
CA LEU A 199 5.44 -0.40 -20.72
C LEU A 199 5.71 -1.72 -21.46
N ASP A 200 6.26 -1.61 -22.66
CA ASP A 200 6.78 -2.76 -23.41
C ASP A 200 8.17 -3.19 -22.90
N TYR A 201 8.70 -4.32 -23.41
CA TYR A 201 9.90 -4.96 -22.85
C TYR A 201 11.09 -4.01 -22.87
N ASP A 202 11.36 -3.39 -24.02
CA ASP A 202 12.48 -2.46 -24.18
C ASP A 202 12.20 -1.13 -23.43
N GLY A 203 10.96 -0.67 -23.37
CA GLY A 203 10.55 0.51 -22.63
C GLY A 203 10.75 0.38 -21.11
N VAL A 204 10.56 -0.81 -20.53
CA VAL A 204 10.88 -1.06 -19.11
C VAL A 204 12.36 -0.82 -18.83
N TYR A 205 13.27 -1.39 -19.62
CA TYR A 205 14.71 -1.22 -19.43
C TYR A 205 15.17 0.20 -19.69
N GLN A 206 14.65 0.85 -20.73
CA GLN A 206 14.95 2.25 -21.03
C GLN A 206 14.54 3.16 -19.88
N ARG A 207 13.26 3.06 -19.45
CA ARG A 207 12.74 3.89 -18.36
C ARG A 207 13.50 3.62 -17.05
N PHE A 208 13.90 2.38 -16.80
CA PHE A 208 14.61 2.02 -15.59
C PHE A 208 16.03 2.59 -15.60
N ALA A 209 16.75 2.51 -16.72
CA ALA A 209 18.07 3.12 -16.87
C ALA A 209 18.01 4.64 -16.64
N ASP A 210 17.04 5.33 -17.23
CA ASP A 210 16.85 6.77 -17.04
C ASP A 210 16.58 7.11 -15.56
N ARG A 211 15.71 6.32 -14.91
CA ARG A 211 15.35 6.50 -13.50
C ARG A 211 16.53 6.26 -12.56
N LEU A 212 17.32 5.21 -12.80
CA LEU A 212 18.52 4.91 -12.04
C LEU A 212 19.52 6.08 -12.06
N LEU A 213 19.74 6.66 -13.24
CA LEU A 213 20.62 7.82 -13.37
C LEU A 213 20.03 9.04 -12.64
N GLU A 214 18.75 9.34 -12.84
CA GLU A 214 18.11 10.47 -12.16
C GLU A 214 18.21 10.37 -10.63
N ASP A 215 17.95 9.19 -10.08
CA ASP A 215 18.06 8.93 -8.65
C ASP A 215 19.49 9.03 -8.15
N HIS A 216 20.45 8.51 -8.91
CA HIS A 216 21.85 8.57 -8.55
C HIS A 216 22.38 10.01 -8.51
N LYS A 217 21.97 10.89 -9.44
CA LYS A 217 22.31 12.33 -9.39
C LYS A 217 21.97 12.94 -8.03
N ARG A 218 20.87 12.50 -7.42
CA ARG A 218 20.35 13.04 -6.15
C ARG A 218 20.91 12.32 -4.94
N ALA A 219 21.13 11.01 -5.05
CA ALA A 219 21.57 10.14 -3.97
C ALA A 219 23.09 10.13 -3.79
N THR A 220 23.88 10.39 -4.85
CA THR A 220 25.34 10.28 -4.88
C THR A 220 25.81 8.89 -4.36
N ALA A 221 26.79 8.84 -3.46
CA ALA A 221 27.33 7.62 -2.87
C ALA A 221 26.34 6.83 -1.99
N ALA A 222 25.13 7.34 -1.73
CA ALA A 222 24.13 6.64 -0.92
C ALA A 222 23.47 5.45 -1.64
N MET A 223 23.54 5.41 -2.98
CA MET A 223 22.97 4.31 -3.75
C MET A 223 23.81 3.03 -3.60
N ARG A 224 23.13 1.89 -3.41
CA ARG A 224 23.73 0.55 -3.38
C ARG A 224 23.00 -0.36 -4.34
N ALA A 225 23.72 -1.06 -5.19
CA ALA A 225 23.13 -1.98 -6.15
C ALA A 225 23.76 -3.37 -6.06
N TYR A 226 22.89 -4.37 -6.03
CA TYR A 226 23.25 -5.79 -6.00
C TYR A 226 22.65 -6.45 -7.23
N ALA A 227 23.50 -6.78 -8.19
CA ALA A 227 23.14 -7.48 -9.41
C ALA A 227 23.53 -8.96 -9.26
N PHE A 228 22.54 -9.83 -9.33
CA PHE A 228 22.72 -11.27 -9.49
C PHE A 228 22.38 -11.58 -10.93
N ALA A 229 23.39 -11.66 -11.79
CA ALA A 229 23.16 -11.58 -13.21
C ALA A 229 24.19 -12.42 -13.96
N LYS A 230 23.70 -13.31 -14.83
CA LYS A 230 24.52 -13.86 -15.92
C LYS A 230 24.81 -12.78 -16.96
N GLU A 231 23.84 -11.88 -17.16
CA GLU A 231 23.94 -10.72 -18.03
C GLU A 231 23.05 -9.58 -17.49
N VAL A 232 23.41 -8.32 -17.73
CA VAL A 232 22.54 -7.18 -17.44
C VAL A 232 22.14 -6.53 -18.76
N PRO A 233 20.84 -6.49 -19.11
CA PRO A 233 20.41 -5.93 -20.39
C PRO A 233 20.81 -4.46 -20.55
N GLU A 234 21.18 -4.06 -21.75
CA GLU A 234 21.29 -2.64 -22.10
C GLU A 234 19.90 -2.04 -22.28
N PRO A 235 19.68 -0.76 -21.90
CA PRO A 235 20.65 0.24 -21.44
C PRO A 235 20.98 0.19 -19.92
N VAL A 236 20.39 -0.72 -19.16
CA VAL A 236 20.58 -0.79 -17.69
C VAL A 236 22.03 -1.10 -17.33
N GLY A 237 22.70 -1.96 -18.11
CA GLY A 237 24.12 -2.23 -17.97
C GLY A 237 24.99 -0.97 -18.06
N SER A 238 24.74 -0.11 -19.06
CA SER A 238 25.41 1.18 -19.20
C SER A 238 25.10 2.15 -18.05
N ALA A 239 23.83 2.27 -17.65
CA ALA A 239 23.44 3.13 -16.54
C ALA A 239 24.12 2.70 -15.23
N MET A 240 24.14 1.40 -14.94
CA MET A 240 24.82 0.84 -13.77
C MET A 240 26.33 1.10 -13.78
N ARG A 241 26.98 1.04 -14.95
CA ARG A 241 28.40 1.40 -15.09
C ARG A 241 28.65 2.88 -14.79
N GLN A 242 27.78 3.76 -15.28
CA GLN A 242 27.86 5.20 -14.97
C GLN A 242 27.67 5.46 -13.47
N VAL A 243 26.67 4.83 -12.86
CA VAL A 243 26.42 4.89 -11.41
C VAL A 243 27.62 4.38 -10.60
N ALA A 244 28.25 3.29 -11.04
CA ALA A 244 29.41 2.70 -10.36
C ALA A 244 30.68 3.57 -10.47
N GLN A 245 30.85 4.32 -11.56
CA GLN A 245 32.05 5.12 -11.83
C GLN A 245 31.89 6.60 -11.44
N GLY A 246 30.65 7.02 -11.16
CA GLY A 246 30.27 8.43 -11.15
C GLY A 246 30.32 9.02 -12.57
N TYR A 247 29.56 10.08 -12.80
CA TYR A 247 29.50 10.74 -14.11
C TYR A 247 29.18 12.24 -13.97
N PHE A 248 29.47 12.98 -15.02
CA PHE A 248 29.14 14.41 -15.10
C PHE A 248 27.74 14.61 -15.71
N TYR A 249 26.98 15.55 -15.16
CA TYR A 249 25.62 15.86 -15.58
C TYR A 249 25.30 17.36 -15.45
N ASP A 250 24.18 17.78 -16.05
CA ASP A 250 23.67 19.17 -16.06
C ASP A 250 24.75 20.21 -16.41
N CYS A 251 25.45 19.97 -17.52
CA CYS A 251 26.47 20.88 -18.05
C CYS A 251 25.83 22.17 -18.56
N ASN A 252 26.32 23.31 -18.11
CA ASN A 252 25.88 24.60 -18.64
C ASN A 252 26.53 24.91 -20.00
N TRP A 253 26.11 26.01 -20.63
CA TRP A 253 26.64 26.46 -21.94
C TRP A 253 28.15 26.76 -21.94
N LEU A 254 28.77 26.93 -20.77
CA LEU A 254 30.21 27.13 -20.57
C LEU A 254 30.97 25.79 -20.38
N GLY A 255 30.29 24.65 -20.44
CA GLY A 255 30.90 23.33 -20.25
C GLY A 255 31.19 22.96 -18.80
N ILE A 256 30.69 23.73 -17.83
CA ILE A 256 30.81 23.41 -16.40
C ILE A 256 29.69 22.44 -16.04
N CYS A 257 30.06 21.24 -15.62
CA CYS A 257 29.13 20.17 -15.28
C CYS A 257 29.14 19.88 -13.77
N GLN A 258 27.98 19.48 -13.24
CA GLN A 258 27.90 18.85 -11.93
C GLN A 258 28.43 17.41 -12.03
N ARG A 259 28.94 16.85 -10.94
CA ARG A 259 29.43 15.48 -10.89
C ARG A 259 28.63 14.70 -9.85
N ALA A 260 28.17 13.52 -10.26
CA ALA A 260 27.67 12.52 -9.33
C ALA A 260 28.87 11.71 -8.80
N ASP A 261 28.99 11.61 -7.48
CA ASP A 261 29.97 10.73 -6.87
C ASP A 261 29.61 9.27 -7.16
N PRO A 262 30.62 8.39 -7.34
CA PRO A 262 30.39 6.95 -7.49
C PRO A 262 29.46 6.40 -6.40
N ALA A 263 28.59 5.45 -6.77
CA ALA A 263 27.73 4.76 -5.82
C ALA A 263 28.54 4.06 -4.72
N GLY A 264 27.99 4.00 -3.51
CA GLY A 264 28.69 3.46 -2.35
C GLY A 264 28.97 1.96 -2.45
N GLU A 265 28.16 1.22 -3.21
CA GLU A 265 28.38 -0.19 -3.47
C GLU A 265 27.69 -0.65 -4.75
N VAL A 266 28.43 -1.28 -5.66
CA VAL A 266 27.87 -2.03 -6.79
C VAL A 266 28.52 -3.41 -6.81
N LYS A 267 27.73 -4.45 -6.60
CA LYS A 267 28.20 -5.84 -6.61
C LYS A 267 27.55 -6.62 -7.74
N TYR A 268 28.38 -7.23 -8.58
CA TYR A 268 27.98 -8.21 -9.59
C TYR A 268 28.31 -9.60 -9.07
N LEU A 269 27.28 -10.39 -8.82
CA LEU A 269 27.39 -11.76 -8.35
C LEU A 269 27.10 -12.67 -9.55
N THR A 270 28.17 -13.09 -10.23
CA THR A 270 28.13 -13.93 -11.44
C THR A 270 28.05 -15.42 -11.09
N ASP A 271 28.63 -15.81 -9.95
CA ASP A 271 28.51 -17.15 -9.39
C ASP A 271 27.39 -17.14 -8.36
N VAL A 272 26.27 -17.76 -8.72
CA VAL A 272 25.13 -17.94 -7.83
C VAL A 272 25.60 -18.84 -6.68
N PRO A 273 25.66 -18.38 -5.41
CA PRO A 273 25.84 -19.30 -4.30
C PRO A 273 24.69 -20.30 -4.39
N SER A 274 24.95 -21.60 -4.25
CA SER A 274 23.90 -22.65 -4.23
C SER A 274 22.71 -22.28 -3.34
N ALA A 275 22.97 -21.49 -2.29
CA ALA A 275 21.97 -20.85 -1.45
C ALA A 275 20.91 -20.03 -2.21
N LEU A 276 21.23 -19.25 -3.26
CA LEU A 276 20.28 -18.47 -4.07
C LEU A 276 19.41 -19.37 -4.97
N THR A 277 20.01 -20.44 -5.49
CA THR A 277 19.30 -21.47 -6.27
C THR A 277 18.31 -22.22 -5.39
N ASP A 278 18.74 -22.60 -4.18
CA ASP A 278 17.89 -23.17 -3.12
C ASP A 278 16.86 -22.14 -2.59
N LEU A 279 17.15 -20.84 -2.68
CA LEU A 279 16.32 -19.70 -2.26
C LEU A 279 15.08 -19.52 -3.14
N VAL A 280 15.28 -19.59 -4.45
CA VAL A 280 14.21 -19.54 -5.46
C VAL A 280 13.46 -20.88 -5.45
N ALA A 281 14.17 -21.97 -5.15
CA ALA A 281 13.60 -23.30 -5.01
C ALA A 281 12.88 -23.56 -3.67
N THR A 282 13.05 -22.74 -2.62
CA THR A 282 12.40 -23.01 -1.31
C THR A 282 11.69 -21.80 -0.70
N GLY A 283 11.88 -20.60 -1.27
CA GLY A 283 11.32 -19.36 -0.75
C GLY A 283 11.92 -18.95 0.61
N ARG A 284 13.15 -19.37 0.95
CA ARG A 284 13.79 -19.10 2.25
C ARG A 284 15.11 -18.34 2.10
N LEU A 285 15.17 -17.09 2.54
CA LEU A 285 16.41 -16.48 3.05
C LEU A 285 16.44 -16.67 4.57
N CYS A 286 17.60 -17.05 5.10
CA CYS A 286 18.05 -16.89 6.49
C CYS A 286 19.59 -16.85 6.47
N GLY A 287 20.20 -15.66 6.68
CA GLY A 287 21.61 -15.54 7.09
C GLY A 287 22.60 -14.93 6.08
N GLY A 288 23.42 -13.99 6.58
CA GLY A 288 24.59 -13.39 5.90
C GLY A 288 24.41 -11.93 5.48
N PHE A 289 24.58 -10.97 6.40
CA PHE A 289 24.50 -9.50 6.22
C PHE A 289 23.25 -8.90 5.53
N ILE A 290 22.36 -9.75 5.01
CA ILE A 290 21.03 -9.46 4.48
C ILE A 290 20.07 -10.42 5.17
N THR A 291 19.57 -10.06 6.35
CA THR A 291 18.68 -10.92 7.13
C THR A 291 17.24 -10.80 6.66
N PHE A 292 16.77 -11.76 5.86
CA PHE A 292 15.36 -12.11 5.77
C PHE A 292 15.18 -13.47 6.46
N CYS A 293 14.04 -13.73 7.10
CA CYS A 293 13.72 -15.03 7.71
C CYS A 293 12.27 -15.42 7.39
N PHE A 294 12.04 -16.64 6.91
CA PHE A 294 10.71 -17.21 6.70
C PHE A 294 10.43 -18.29 7.75
N GLY A 295 9.23 -18.27 8.34
CA GLY A 295 8.78 -19.28 9.32
C GLY A 295 8.63 -20.66 8.69
N GLU A 296 9.05 -21.68 9.43
CA GLU A 296 9.00 -23.09 9.05
C GLU A 296 7.58 -23.55 8.67
N ARG A 297 7.44 -24.17 7.50
CA ARG A 297 6.60 -25.37 7.26
C ARG A 297 6.82 -25.94 5.86
N ASN A 298 7.34 -27.17 5.84
CA ASN A 298 7.21 -28.22 4.82
C ASN A 298 7.64 -27.92 3.38
N ALA A 299 8.95 -28.01 3.13
CA ALA A 299 9.50 -28.26 1.80
C ALA A 299 9.52 -29.77 1.53
N ARG A 300 8.63 -30.28 0.66
CA ARG A 300 8.91 -31.52 -0.08
C ARG A 300 9.70 -31.12 -1.33
N LEU A 301 10.89 -31.67 -1.41
CA LEU A 301 12.09 -31.17 -2.12
C LEU A 301 12.13 -31.43 -3.64
N SER A 302 11.01 -31.37 -4.37
CA SER A 302 11.04 -31.65 -5.83
C SER A 302 10.14 -30.79 -6.73
N ASP A 303 9.26 -29.94 -6.19
CA ASP A 303 8.26 -29.21 -7.00
C ASP A 303 8.46 -27.69 -7.06
N ILE A 304 9.53 -27.18 -6.46
CA ILE A 304 9.80 -25.76 -6.39
C ILE A 304 11.20 -25.57 -6.96
N GLY A 305 11.27 -25.36 -8.26
CA GLY A 305 12.42 -24.84 -8.97
C GLY A 305 11.85 -23.91 -10.05
N PRO A 306 12.51 -22.79 -10.40
CA PRO A 306 11.95 -21.91 -11.40
C PRO A 306 11.89 -22.70 -12.73
N LYS A 307 10.69 -22.92 -13.26
CA LYS A 307 10.45 -23.55 -14.58
C LYS A 307 11.03 -22.73 -15.76
N VAL A 308 11.68 -21.63 -15.43
CA VAL A 308 12.23 -20.57 -16.28
C VAL A 308 13.62 -20.22 -15.75
N GLU A 309 14.54 -19.86 -16.64
CA GLU A 309 15.89 -19.47 -16.21
C GLU A 309 15.88 -17.99 -15.81
N ILE A 310 16.33 -17.64 -14.60
CA ILE A 310 16.56 -16.24 -14.21
C ILE A 310 17.89 -15.80 -14.80
N LYS A 311 17.83 -14.84 -15.73
CA LYS A 311 19.02 -14.28 -16.39
C LYS A 311 19.58 -13.11 -15.59
N THR A 312 18.67 -12.31 -15.03
CA THR A 312 19.00 -11.12 -14.23
C THR A 312 18.06 -11.02 -13.04
N PHE A 313 18.62 -10.80 -11.87
CA PHE A 313 17.92 -10.31 -10.70
C PHE A 313 18.71 -9.13 -10.15
N LEU A 314 18.16 -7.93 -10.23
CA LEU A 314 18.84 -6.71 -9.82
C LEU A 314 18.03 -6.03 -8.73
N MET A 315 18.66 -5.85 -7.57
CA MET A 315 18.15 -5.06 -6.47
C MET A 315 18.95 -3.77 -6.38
N VAL A 316 18.29 -2.63 -6.56
CA VAL A 316 18.90 -1.32 -6.33
C VAL A 316 18.24 -0.71 -5.11
N LYS A 317 19.04 -0.47 -4.07
CA LYS A 317 18.65 0.31 -2.90
C LYS A 317 19.14 1.73 -3.11
N GLY A 318 18.21 2.60 -3.47
CA GLY A 318 18.48 4.03 -3.60
C GLY A 318 18.38 4.74 -2.27
N TRP A 319 18.53 6.07 -2.34
CA TRP A 319 18.22 6.95 -1.22
C TRP A 319 16.71 7.18 -1.06
N ARG A 320 16.00 7.26 -2.20
CA ARG A 320 14.55 7.54 -2.24
C ARG A 320 13.71 6.35 -2.66
N HIS A 321 14.23 5.55 -3.58
CA HIS A 321 13.50 4.43 -4.17
C HIS A 321 14.35 3.17 -4.14
N ASP A 322 13.68 2.05 -3.85
CA ASP A 322 14.19 0.70 -3.98
C ASP A 322 13.55 0.07 -5.22
N TYR A 323 14.39 -0.52 -6.07
CA TYR A 323 14.00 -1.19 -7.30
C TYR A 323 14.28 -2.68 -7.18
N LEU A 324 13.35 -3.48 -7.72
CA LEU A 324 13.63 -4.87 -8.01
C LEU A 324 13.25 -5.22 -9.44
N LEU A 325 14.27 -5.62 -10.19
CA LEU A 325 14.19 -6.09 -11.56
C LEU A 325 14.42 -7.60 -11.59
N MET A 326 13.58 -8.31 -12.33
CA MET A 326 13.75 -9.71 -12.63
C MET A 326 13.55 -9.95 -14.13
N ASP A 327 14.58 -10.48 -14.78
CA ASP A 327 14.60 -10.89 -16.18
C ASP A 327 14.72 -12.41 -16.27
N ARG A 328 13.83 -13.02 -17.04
CA ARG A 328 13.68 -14.47 -17.13
C ARG A 328 13.63 -14.90 -18.58
N LEU A 329 14.27 -16.03 -18.86
CA LEU A 329 14.14 -16.74 -20.12
C LEU A 329 13.12 -17.87 -19.96
N ILE A 330 12.07 -17.81 -20.75
CA ILE A 330 11.12 -18.89 -21.00
C ILE A 330 11.63 -19.72 -22.18
N PRO A 331 11.94 -21.01 -21.97
CA PRO A 331 12.31 -21.91 -23.05
C PRO A 331 11.19 -22.10 -24.08
N ARG A 332 11.58 -22.35 -25.34
CA ARG A 332 10.65 -22.52 -26.48
C ARG A 332 9.63 -23.65 -26.26
N LYS A 333 9.99 -24.74 -25.59
CA LYS A 333 9.07 -25.83 -25.20
C LYS A 333 7.77 -25.39 -24.53
N TYR A 334 7.71 -24.18 -23.96
CA TYR A 334 6.50 -23.67 -23.31
C TYR A 334 5.52 -22.95 -24.26
N TYR A 335 5.95 -22.50 -25.44
CA TYR A 335 5.11 -21.66 -26.31
C TYR A 335 5.29 -21.87 -27.81
N ASP A 336 6.32 -22.60 -28.25
CA ASP A 336 6.61 -22.87 -29.65
C ASP A 336 6.25 -24.34 -29.98
N PRO A 337 5.16 -24.59 -30.74
CA PRO A 337 4.75 -25.92 -31.15
C PRO A 337 5.77 -26.66 -32.03
N ALA A 338 6.73 -25.95 -32.62
CA ALA A 338 7.81 -26.56 -33.39
C ALA A 338 8.92 -27.15 -32.51
N ASP A 339 8.95 -26.83 -31.21
CA ASP A 339 9.90 -27.41 -30.27
C ASP A 339 9.57 -28.90 -30.02
N PRO A 340 10.56 -29.82 -30.14
CA PRO A 340 10.33 -31.26 -29.94
C PRO A 340 9.73 -31.62 -28.57
N TYR A 341 9.95 -30.79 -27.55
CA TYR A 341 9.47 -31.01 -26.20
C TYR A 341 8.14 -30.31 -25.92
N TYR A 342 7.59 -29.53 -26.86
CA TYR A 342 6.35 -28.78 -26.65
C TYR A 342 5.19 -29.68 -26.25
N ALA A 343 4.97 -30.77 -27.00
CA ALA A 343 3.88 -31.71 -26.75
C ALA A 343 4.03 -32.47 -25.41
N ALA A 344 5.24 -32.54 -24.86
CA ALA A 344 5.52 -33.22 -23.60
C ALA A 344 5.21 -32.36 -22.36
N VAL A 345 5.04 -31.04 -22.53
CA VAL A 345 4.68 -30.13 -21.43
C VAL A 345 3.16 -30.14 -21.24
N PRO A 346 2.64 -30.28 -20.01
CA PRO A 346 1.21 -30.12 -19.74
C PRO A 346 0.67 -28.71 -20.09
N GLU A 347 -0.56 -28.62 -20.57
CA GLU A 347 -1.18 -27.33 -20.98
C GLU A 347 -1.34 -26.37 -19.79
N ASP A 348 -1.70 -26.88 -18.61
CA ASP A 348 -1.82 -26.07 -17.39
C ASP A 348 -0.46 -25.49 -16.97
N GLU A 349 0.62 -26.24 -17.16
CA GLU A 349 1.98 -25.75 -16.96
C GLU A 349 2.36 -24.66 -17.97
N ARG A 350 2.05 -24.85 -19.27
CA ARG A 350 2.28 -23.81 -20.29
C ARG A 350 1.53 -22.53 -19.96
N GLN A 351 0.25 -22.63 -19.64
CA GLN A 351 -0.58 -21.47 -19.31
C GLN A 351 -0.10 -20.73 -18.06
N GLN A 352 0.32 -21.46 -17.02
CA GLN A 352 0.91 -20.84 -15.83
C GLN A 352 2.16 -20.03 -16.19
N VAL A 353 3.08 -20.63 -16.98
CA VAL A 353 4.34 -19.99 -17.36
C VAL A 353 4.11 -18.75 -18.23
N LEU A 354 3.19 -18.83 -19.18
CA LEU A 354 2.90 -17.73 -20.10
C LEU A 354 2.12 -16.60 -19.43
N SER A 355 1.25 -16.90 -18.46
CA SER A 355 0.48 -15.88 -17.74
C SER A 355 1.35 -14.90 -16.92
N GLY A 356 2.54 -15.35 -16.49
CA GLY A 356 3.53 -14.52 -15.79
C GLY A 356 4.48 -13.75 -16.70
N CYS A 357 4.36 -13.90 -18.01
CA CYS A 357 5.18 -13.24 -19.01
C CYS A 357 4.32 -12.45 -20.00
N ARG A 358 3.71 -11.38 -19.49
CA ARG A 358 2.80 -10.52 -20.26
C ARG A 358 3.54 -9.70 -21.31
N VAL A 359 4.72 -9.20 -20.94
CA VAL A 359 5.58 -8.39 -21.79
C VAL A 359 6.88 -9.13 -22.00
N TYR A 360 7.22 -9.31 -23.27
CA TYR A 360 8.33 -10.16 -23.63
C TYR A 360 9.02 -9.75 -24.92
N LYS A 361 10.22 -10.31 -25.11
CA LYS A 361 11.00 -10.22 -26.33
C LYS A 361 11.51 -11.60 -26.72
N ASP A 362 11.19 -12.05 -27.92
CA ASP A 362 11.71 -13.31 -28.44
C ASP A 362 13.18 -13.15 -28.85
N THR A 363 14.01 -14.11 -28.44
CA THR A 363 15.45 -14.14 -28.68
C THR A 363 15.85 -15.50 -29.27
N GLY A 364 17.12 -15.62 -29.70
CA GLY A 364 17.67 -16.89 -30.16
C GLY A 364 17.53 -18.02 -29.13
N GLU A 365 17.64 -17.71 -27.84
CA GLU A 365 17.56 -18.70 -26.75
C GLU A 365 16.12 -19.05 -26.34
N GLY A 366 15.15 -18.19 -26.66
CA GLY A 366 13.76 -18.30 -26.18
C GLY A 366 13.15 -16.93 -25.88
N ARG A 367 12.08 -16.91 -25.08
CA ARG A 367 11.29 -15.71 -24.79
C ARG A 367 11.76 -15.05 -23.51
N ARG A 368 12.19 -13.78 -23.58
CA ARG A 368 12.63 -13.01 -22.42
C ARG A 368 11.49 -12.21 -21.83
N CYS A 369 11.36 -12.24 -20.51
CA CYS A 369 10.26 -11.64 -19.78
C CYS A 369 10.80 -10.80 -18.63
N VAL A 370 10.31 -9.58 -18.51
CA VAL A 370 10.75 -8.64 -17.48
C VAL A 370 9.63 -8.40 -16.46
N ALA A 371 10.00 -8.32 -15.20
CA ALA A 371 9.18 -7.76 -14.14
C ALA A 371 10.01 -6.74 -13.37
N LEU A 372 9.51 -5.52 -13.25
CA LEU A 372 10.18 -4.45 -12.52
C LEU A 372 9.18 -3.78 -11.58
N VAL A 373 9.55 -3.68 -10.31
CA VAL A 373 8.77 -2.98 -9.28
C VAL A 373 9.64 -1.91 -8.63
N GLU A 374 9.03 -0.74 -8.41
CA GLU A 374 9.64 0.40 -7.73
C GLU A 374 8.86 0.68 -6.44
N THR A 375 9.58 0.97 -5.36
CA THR A 375 9.00 1.30 -4.05
C THR A 375 9.79 2.40 -3.37
N PRO A 376 9.19 3.23 -2.49
CA PRO A 376 9.97 4.16 -1.68
C PRO A 376 10.90 3.41 -0.72
N THR A 377 12.13 3.91 -0.53
CA THR A 377 13.13 3.30 0.35
C THR A 377 12.60 3.18 1.78
N GLY A 378 12.81 2.01 2.40
CA GLY A 378 12.33 1.72 3.76
C GLY A 378 10.89 1.23 3.85
N ILE A 379 10.08 1.41 2.80
CA ILE A 379 8.86 0.64 2.57
C ILE A 379 9.30 -0.65 1.90
N VAL A 380 9.99 -1.53 2.64
CA VAL A 380 10.54 -2.76 2.08
C VAL A 380 9.38 -3.58 1.49
N PRO A 381 9.25 -3.74 0.16
CA PRO A 381 8.51 -4.87 -0.34
C PRO A 381 9.29 -6.07 0.18
N ASN A 382 8.75 -6.76 1.17
CA ASN A 382 9.30 -8.07 1.50
C ASN A 382 9.36 -8.86 0.19
N LEU A 383 10.39 -9.68 -0.03
CA LEU A 383 10.51 -10.50 -1.25
C LEU A 383 9.20 -11.28 -1.53
N LYS A 384 8.43 -11.59 -0.47
CA LYS A 384 7.05 -12.10 -0.50
C LYS A 384 6.08 -11.26 -1.35
N THR A 385 6.14 -9.92 -1.30
CA THR A 385 5.34 -9.00 -2.13
C THR A 385 5.70 -9.17 -3.61
N LEU A 386 6.99 -9.32 -3.94
CA LEU A 386 7.42 -9.55 -5.31
C LEU A 386 7.07 -10.94 -5.84
N LEU A 387 7.20 -11.97 -5.00
CA LEU A 387 6.73 -13.32 -5.30
C LEU A 387 5.19 -13.43 -5.38
N MET A 388 4.45 -12.49 -4.80
CA MET A 388 2.99 -12.39 -4.90
C MET A 388 2.51 -11.68 -6.18
N ILE A 389 3.29 -10.69 -6.64
CA ILE A 389 3.00 -9.91 -7.85
C ILE A 389 3.24 -10.76 -9.10
N ASP A 390 4.24 -11.64 -9.05
CA ASP A 390 4.61 -12.47 -10.19
C ASP A 390 3.85 -13.82 -10.23
N PRO A 391 2.99 -14.06 -11.25
CA PRO A 391 2.23 -15.30 -11.37
C PRO A 391 3.10 -16.56 -11.47
N LEU A 392 4.36 -16.44 -11.91
CA LEU A 392 5.30 -17.56 -12.01
C LEU A 392 5.72 -18.12 -10.63
N PHE A 393 5.50 -17.35 -9.56
CA PHE A 393 5.78 -17.75 -8.17
C PHE A 393 4.52 -17.91 -7.31
N ARG A 394 3.32 -17.70 -7.87
CA ARG A 394 2.08 -18.09 -7.21
C ARG A 394 2.09 -19.60 -7.02
N ARG A 395 1.87 -20.04 -5.77
CA ARG A 395 1.74 -21.45 -5.39
C ARG A 395 0.93 -22.19 -6.46
N GLY A 396 1.59 -23.07 -7.22
CA GLY A 396 0.89 -24.09 -7.98
C GLY A 396 0.02 -24.87 -7.01
N ARG A 397 -1.26 -25.05 -7.36
CA ARG A 397 -2.32 -25.82 -6.69
C ARG A 397 -2.14 -26.09 -5.17
N GLN A 398 -3.12 -25.65 -4.38
CA GLN A 398 -3.54 -26.49 -3.24
C GLN A 398 -4.03 -27.82 -3.83
N TYR A 399 -3.14 -28.81 -3.94
CA TYR A 399 -3.59 -30.19 -3.97
C TYR A 399 -4.23 -30.50 -2.61
N PRO A 400 -5.35 -31.27 -2.59
CA PRO A 400 -6.20 -31.47 -1.42
C PRO A 400 -5.46 -31.98 -0.18
#